data_AF-A0A377M6L1-F1
#
_entry.id   AF-A0A377M6L1-F1
#
_cell.length_a   1.000
_cell.length_b   1.000
_cell.length_c   1.000
_cell.angle_alpha   90.00
_cell.angle_beta   90.00
_cell.angle_gamma   90.00
#
_symmetry.space_group_name_H-M   'P 1'
#
loop_
_entity.id
_entity.type
_entity.pdbx_description
1 polymer ?
#
loop_
_entity_poly.entity_id
_entity_poly.type
_entity_poly.pdbx_seq_one_letter_code
_entity_poly.pdbx_strand_id
1 'polypeptide(L)'
;MKPARIPQTVAAPERWAELPWGEYYREALELQLKPWLAKMYGFHLLKIGNLSAEINTESCAISHQVHVSLGGSPVQVKADPLHLPFAEKSVDACLLAHTIPWCSDPHRMLA
;
A
#
# COMPACT_ATOMS: atom_id res chain seq x y z
N MET A 1 -2.54 26.61 2.15
CA MET A 1 -1.80 25.41 2.58
C MET A 1 -0.37 25.51 2.08
N LYS A 2 0.64 25.41 2.95
CA LYS A 2 2.05 25.34 2.53
C LYS A 2 2.26 23.97 1.85
N PRO A 3 2.85 23.90 0.65
CA PRO A 3 3.12 22.62 0.01
C PRO A 3 4.18 21.90 0.83
N ALA A 4 3.82 20.74 1.39
CA ALA A 4 4.77 19.80 1.97
C ALA A 4 5.47 19.02 0.84
N ARG A 5 6.14 19.75 -0.07
CA ARG A 5 6.99 19.14 -1.10
C ARG A 5 8.27 18.71 -0.40
N ILE A 6 8.40 17.42 -0.14
CA ILE A 6 9.65 16.83 0.36
C ILE A 6 10.63 16.84 -0.83
N PRO A 7 11.76 17.58 -0.78
CA PRO A 7 12.66 17.74 -1.93
C PRO A 7 13.46 16.48 -2.27
N GLN A 8 13.39 15.45 -1.43
CA GLN A 8 14.08 14.18 -1.62
C GLN A 8 13.06 13.06 -1.69
N THR A 9 12.71 12.67 -2.92
CA THR A 9 12.00 11.42 -3.19
C THR A 9 13.02 10.29 -3.01
N VAL A 10 13.25 9.88 -1.76
CA VAL A 10 14.00 8.66 -1.50
C VAL A 10 13.18 7.52 -2.10
N ALA A 11 13.80 6.72 -2.96
CA ALA A 11 13.14 5.57 -3.54
C ALA A 11 12.67 4.64 -2.42
N ALA A 12 11.38 4.30 -2.41
CA ALA A 12 10.86 3.31 -1.49
C ALA A 12 11.59 1.98 -1.74
N PRO A 13 11.94 1.24 -0.68
CA PRO A 13 12.49 -0.10 -0.86
C PRO A 13 11.47 -1.00 -1.57
N GLU A 14 11.96 -1.93 -2.36
CA GLU A 14 11.08 -2.87 -3.06
C GLU A 14 10.56 -3.96 -2.12
N ARG A 15 11.31 -4.26 -1.06
CA ARG A 15 11.04 -5.38 -0.15
C ARG A 15 11.28 -5.00 1.30
N TRP A 16 10.57 -5.65 2.22
CA TRP A 16 10.82 -5.44 3.65
C TRP A 16 12.22 -5.89 4.05
N ALA A 17 12.77 -6.93 3.42
CA ALA A 17 14.14 -7.39 3.64
C ALA A 17 15.24 -6.33 3.39
N GLU A 18 14.96 -5.26 2.64
CA GLU A 18 15.92 -4.17 2.39
C GLU A 18 16.01 -3.18 3.56
N LEU A 19 15.03 -3.20 4.46
CA LEU A 19 15.01 -2.37 5.66
C LEU A 19 15.67 -3.10 6.84
N PRO A 20 16.45 -2.40 7.68
CA PRO A 20 16.90 -2.96 8.95
C PRO A 20 15.70 -3.44 9.78
N TRP A 21 15.71 -4.71 10.18
CA TRP A 21 14.59 -5.35 10.90
C TRP A 21 13.25 -5.35 10.14
N GLY A 22 13.26 -5.15 8.82
CA GLY A 22 12.03 -4.97 8.05
C GLY A 22 11.09 -6.16 8.09
N GLU A 23 11.61 -7.39 8.10
CA GLU A 23 10.78 -8.60 8.27
C GLU A 23 10.05 -8.61 9.62
N TYR A 24 10.73 -8.23 10.70
CA TYR A 24 10.11 -8.11 12.02
C TYR A 24 9.03 -7.02 12.04
N TYR A 25 9.28 -5.87 11.39
CA TYR A 25 8.26 -4.82 11.25
C TYR A 25 7.06 -5.29 10.43
N ARG A 26 7.30 -6.03 9.34
CA ARG A 26 6.25 -6.62 8.50
C ARG A 26 5.34 -7.54 9.31
N GLU A 27 5.92 -8.49 10.04
CA GLU A 27 5.19 -9.42 10.89
C GLU A 27 4.41 -8.69 12.01
N ALA A 28 5.02 -7.70 12.64
CA ALA A 28 4.35 -6.90 13.66
C ALA A 28 3.15 -6.14 13.09
N LEU A 29 3.29 -5.56 11.89
CA LEU A 29 2.19 -4.88 11.19
C LEU A 29 1.07 -5.86 10.81
N GLU A 30 1.40 -7.03 10.26
CA GLU A 30 0.43 -8.06 9.93
C GLU A 30 -0.38 -8.49 11.15
N LEU A 31 0.29 -8.71 12.29
CA LEU A 31 -0.37 -9.09 13.54
C LEU A 31 -1.35 -8.02 14.03
N GLN A 32 -0.95 -6.74 13.94
CA GLN A 32 -1.80 -5.62 14.34
C GLN A 32 -2.94 -5.37 13.36
N LEU A 33 -2.74 -5.61 12.07
CA LEU A 33 -3.75 -5.45 11.02
C LEU A 33 -4.78 -6.59 11.03
N LYS A 34 -4.39 -7.81 11.40
CA LYS A 34 -5.25 -9.00 11.43
C LYS A 34 -6.66 -8.79 12.01
N PRO A 35 -6.86 -8.19 13.21
CA PRO A 35 -8.20 -7.96 13.75
C PRO A 35 -9.03 -6.93 12.97
N TRP A 36 -8.39 -6.04 12.21
CA TRP A 36 -9.06 -5.04 11.39
C TRP A 36 -9.37 -5.58 9.99
N LEU A 37 -8.45 -6.35 9.40
CA LEU A 37 -8.66 -7.03 8.13
C LEU A 37 -9.87 -7.96 8.18
N ALA A 38 -10.06 -8.68 9.30
CA ALA A 38 -11.23 -9.54 9.52
C ALA A 38 -12.56 -8.77 9.64
N LYS A 39 -12.51 -7.46 9.90
CA LYS A 39 -13.69 -6.57 9.98
C LYS A 39 -13.95 -5.81 8.69
N MET A 40 -13.02 -5.84 7.73
CA MET A 40 -13.20 -5.21 6.43
C MET A 40 -14.00 -6.13 5.51
N TYR A 41 -15.10 -5.62 4.99
CA TYR A 41 -15.96 -6.29 4.05
C TYR A 41 -16.06 -5.46 2.77
N GLY A 42 -16.10 -6.14 1.63
CA GLY A 42 -16.08 -5.51 0.32
C GLY A 42 -15.78 -6.52 -0.77
N PHE A 43 -15.69 -6.04 -2.00
CA PHE A 43 -15.35 -6.83 -3.17
C PHE A 43 -13.89 -6.64 -3.56
N HIS A 44 -13.35 -5.43 -3.47
CA HIS A 44 -12.02 -5.10 -3.98
C HIS A 44 -11.14 -4.43 -2.92
N LEU A 45 -10.00 -5.08 -2.61
CA LEU A 45 -8.94 -4.54 -1.76
C LEU A 45 -7.75 -4.14 -2.64
N LEU A 46 -7.35 -2.88 -2.56
CA LEU A 46 -6.22 -2.35 -3.30
C LEU A 46 -5.00 -2.18 -2.40
N LYS A 47 -3.91 -2.87 -2.71
CA LYS A 47 -2.60 -2.70 -2.06
C LYS A 47 -1.75 -1.79 -2.92
N ILE A 48 -1.38 -0.63 -2.40
CA ILE A 48 -0.62 0.37 -3.15
C ILE A 48 0.81 0.41 -2.61
N GLY A 49 1.79 0.20 -3.50
CA GLY A 49 3.21 0.15 -3.18
C GLY A 49 3.73 -1.27 -2.89
N ASN A 50 5.04 -1.47 -3.11
CA ASN A 50 5.68 -2.79 -3.03
C ASN A 50 5.69 -3.34 -1.60
N LEU A 51 5.93 -2.50 -0.60
CA LEU A 51 5.85 -2.92 0.79
C LEU A 51 4.44 -3.37 1.20
N SER A 52 3.41 -2.70 0.69
CA SER A 52 2.01 -3.11 0.89
C SER A 52 1.72 -4.47 0.24
N ALA A 53 2.38 -4.76 -0.88
CA ALA A 53 2.23 -6.03 -1.58
C ALA A 53 2.76 -7.22 -0.77
N GLU A 54 3.82 -7.03 0.03
CA GLU A 54 4.41 -8.08 0.86
C GLU A 54 3.67 -8.32 2.19
N ILE A 55 2.72 -7.47 2.58
CA ILE A 55 1.88 -7.65 3.78
C ILE A 55 0.87 -8.77 3.53
N ASN A 56 0.89 -9.79 4.39
CA ASN A 56 -0.10 -10.85 4.42
C ASN A 56 -1.47 -10.30 4.86
N THR A 57 -2.45 -10.44 3.96
CA THR A 57 -3.84 -10.05 4.18
C THR A 57 -4.81 -11.20 3.94
N GLU A 58 -4.37 -12.44 4.13
CA GLU A 58 -5.21 -13.65 4.06
C GLU A 58 -6.36 -13.63 5.08
N SER A 59 -6.17 -12.91 6.19
CA SER A 59 -7.22 -12.69 7.20
C SER A 59 -8.29 -11.69 6.77
N CYS A 60 -8.16 -11.05 5.61
CA CYS A 60 -9.16 -10.13 5.08
C CYS A 60 -10.30 -10.91 4.41
N ALA A 61 -11.54 -10.52 4.69
CA ALA A 61 -12.72 -11.14 4.07
C ALA A 61 -12.88 -10.79 2.58
N ILE A 62 -12.15 -9.77 2.10
CA ILE A 62 -12.16 -9.35 0.70
C ILE A 62 -11.28 -10.31 -0.12
N SER A 63 -11.93 -11.09 -0.99
CA SER A 63 -11.28 -12.13 -1.79
C SER A 63 -10.48 -11.57 -2.97
N HIS A 64 -10.94 -10.49 -3.59
CA HIS A 64 -10.27 -9.90 -4.75
C HIS A 64 -9.30 -8.81 -4.31
N GLN A 65 -8.02 -9.17 -4.22
CA GLN A 65 -6.94 -8.31 -3.78
C GLN A 65 -6.04 -7.96 -4.97
N VAL A 66 -5.84 -6.67 -5.20
CA VAL A 66 -5.07 -6.15 -6.34
C VAL A 66 -3.88 -5.34 -5.85
N HIS A 67 -2.72 -5.57 -6.46
CA HIS A 67 -1.46 -4.93 -6.12
C HIS A 67 -1.08 -3.89 -7.18
N VAL A 68 -0.93 -2.64 -6.77
CA VAL A 68 -0.56 -1.52 -7.64
C VAL A 68 0.78 -0.95 -7.20
N SER A 69 1.70 -0.78 -8.15
CA SER A 69 2.90 0.03 -7.89
C SER A 69 3.48 0.61 -9.18
N LEU A 70 4.43 1.53 -9.03
CA LEU A 70 5.17 2.11 -10.16
C LEU A 70 6.15 1.10 -10.79
N GLY A 71 6.52 0.02 -10.09
CA GLY A 71 7.51 -0.98 -10.51
C GLY A 71 7.88 -2.00 -9.43
N GLY A 72 8.81 -2.90 -9.74
CA GLY A 72 9.27 -3.98 -8.85
C GLY A 72 8.42 -5.25 -8.92
N SER A 73 8.51 -6.10 -7.90
CA SER A 73 7.80 -7.38 -7.83
C SER A 73 7.35 -7.68 -6.39
N PRO A 74 6.12 -8.20 -6.16
CA PRO A 74 5.09 -8.56 -7.15
C PRO A 74 4.20 -7.37 -7.54
N VAL A 75 3.97 -7.19 -8.84
CA VAL A 75 3.12 -6.11 -9.41
C VAL A 75 2.07 -6.70 -10.32
N GLN A 76 0.80 -6.44 -10.01
CA GLN A 76 -0.33 -6.83 -10.87
C GLN A 76 -0.75 -5.67 -11.77
N VAL A 77 -0.74 -4.45 -11.23
CA VAL A 77 -1.10 -3.24 -11.97
C VAL A 77 0.05 -2.25 -11.85
N LYS A 78 0.67 -1.91 -12.97
CA LYS A 78 1.70 -0.87 -13.02
C LYS A 78 1.02 0.49 -13.21
N ALA A 79 0.95 1.28 -12.15
CA ALA A 79 0.37 2.62 -12.21
C ALA A 79 0.99 3.55 -11.17
N ASP A 80 0.84 4.86 -11.42
CA ASP A 80 1.15 5.89 -10.44
C ASP A 80 0.09 5.84 -9.32
N PRO A 81 0.47 5.69 -8.04
CA PRO A 81 -0.44 5.82 -6.90
C PRO A 81 -1.30 7.08 -6.91
N LEU A 82 -0.84 8.17 -7.55
CA LEU A 82 -1.58 9.42 -7.69
C LEU A 82 -2.57 9.42 -8.88
N HIS A 83 -2.47 8.44 -9.78
CA HIS A 83 -3.32 8.30 -10.97
C HIS A 83 -3.71 6.83 -11.15
N LEU A 84 -4.59 6.36 -10.26
CA LEU A 84 -5.05 4.99 -10.26
C LEU A 84 -5.94 4.68 -11.49
N PRO A 85 -5.68 3.59 -12.24
CA PRO A 85 -6.42 3.22 -13.44
C PRO A 85 -7.68 2.41 -13.10
N PHE A 86 -8.39 2.78 -12.04
CA PHE A 86 -9.63 2.14 -11.61
C PHE A 86 -10.79 3.10 -11.77
N ALA A 87 -11.98 2.54 -12.01
CA ALA A 87 -13.19 3.34 -12.06
C ALA A 87 -13.48 3.96 -10.68
N GLU A 88 -14.10 5.14 -10.67
CA GLU A 88 -14.53 5.74 -9.42
C GLU A 88 -15.47 4.80 -8.67
N LYS A 89 -15.31 4.72 -7.34
CA LYS A 89 -16.12 3.86 -6.44
C LYS A 89 -16.04 2.36 -6.73
N SER A 90 -14.98 1.89 -7.40
CA SER A 90 -14.78 0.46 -7.67
C SER A 90 -13.90 -0.26 -6.64
N VAL A 91 -13.43 0.43 -5.59
CA VAL A 91 -12.54 -0.11 -4.56
C VAL A 91 -13.16 0.13 -3.20
N ASP A 92 -13.26 -0.92 -2.39
CA ASP A 92 -13.88 -0.86 -1.06
C ASP A 92 -12.87 -0.55 0.04
N ALA A 93 -11.62 -0.98 -0.13
CA ALA A 93 -10.55 -0.75 0.84
C ALA A 93 -9.20 -0.55 0.14
N CYS A 94 -8.35 0.31 0.72
CA CYS A 94 -6.97 0.54 0.28
C CYS A 94 -6.00 0.28 1.43
N LEU A 95 -4.91 -0.44 1.15
CA LEU A 95 -3.80 -0.68 2.08
C LEU A 95 -2.54 0.04 1.58
N LEU A 96 -1.97 0.87 2.47
CA LEU A 96 -0.79 1.69 2.25
C LEU A 96 0.22 1.44 3.39
N ALA A 97 0.94 0.31 3.34
CA ALA A 97 1.99 0.00 4.30
C ALA A 97 3.27 0.73 3.93
N HIS A 98 3.71 1.66 4.80
CA HIS A 98 4.93 2.44 4.62
C HIS A 98 5.04 3.12 3.25
N THR A 99 3.93 3.45 2.60
CA THR A 99 3.90 4.08 1.26
C THR A 99 3.84 5.61 1.35
N ILE A 100 3.19 6.15 2.39
CA ILE A 100 3.07 7.59 2.65
C ILE A 100 4.42 8.31 2.82
N PRO A 101 5.42 7.77 3.54
CA PRO A 101 6.70 8.45 3.75
C PRO A 101 7.51 8.69 2.48
N TRP A 102 7.25 7.91 1.43
CA TRP A 102 7.96 7.98 0.14
C TRP A 102 7.15 8.68 -0.94
N CYS A 103 5.93 9.11 -0.61
CA CYS A 103 5.08 9.85 -1.53
C CYS A 103 5.53 11.31 -1.60
N SER A 104 5.70 11.84 -2.81
CA SER A 104 6.06 13.24 -3.05
C SER A 104 4.94 14.23 -2.68
N ASP A 105 3.69 13.74 -2.62
CA ASP A 105 2.50 14.50 -2.23
C ASP A 105 1.51 13.63 -1.43
N PRO A 106 1.70 13.51 -0.10
CA PRO A 106 0.86 12.66 0.73
C PRO A 106 -0.60 13.13 0.81
N HIS A 107 -0.88 14.41 0.52
CA HIS A 107 -2.24 14.94 0.53
C HIS A 107 -3.02 14.49 -0.70
N ARG A 108 -2.39 14.45 -1.88
CA ARG A 108 -3.05 13.93 -3.10
C ARG A 108 -3.30 12.43 -3.06
N MET A 109 -2.55 11.67 -2.27
CA MET A 109 -2.76 10.21 -2.15
C MET A 109 -3.96 9.85 -1.25
N LEU A 110 -4.45 10.79 -0.43
CA LEU A 110 -5.60 10.61 0.47
C LEU A 110 -6.86 11.32 -0.02
N ALA A 111 -6.78 12.05 -1.14
CA ALA A 111 -7.88 12.82 -1.73
C ALA A 111 -8.59 12.00 -2.81
#